data_AF-A0A3D1PN58-F1
#
_entry.id   AF-A0A3D1PN58-F1
#
_cell.length_a   1.000
_cell.length_b   1.000
_cell.length_c   1.000
_cell.angle_alpha   90.00
_cell.angle_beta   90.00
_cell.angle_gamma   90.00
#
_symmetry.space_group_name_H-M   'P 1'
#
loop_
_entity.id
_entity.type
_entity.pdbx_description
1 polymer ?
#
loop_
_entity_poly.entity_id
_entity_poly.type
_entity_poly.pdbx_seq_one_letter_code
_entity_poly.pdbx_strand_id
1 'polypeptide(L)'
;MHNSTIEKIKKYQNILHFLIEREEKMKNFSTWMLVMFMILFWILRIIVAVSAELNWDLGALKPLNQQVEIILLFVVLVCVILVVKRKMLGGLIYLLAYGMYFGVDIVNNLQTLISAVESNIDINLYMNLLLSLIGMILPISVLLDLLMDKNRKNHPKDKKTDWFYDNEQFDRKMDERADKNNYRTL
;
A
#
# COMPACT_ATOMS: atom_id res chain seq x y z
N MET A 1 47.29 -13.95 3.46
CA MET A 1 46.27 -13.86 2.39
C MET A 1 45.01 -14.68 2.69
N HIS A 2 45.10 -15.86 3.32
CA HIS A 2 43.95 -16.77 3.53
C HIS A 2 42.79 -16.18 4.36
N ASN A 3 43.06 -15.38 5.40
CA ASN A 3 42.01 -14.79 6.26
C ASN A 3 41.13 -13.74 5.54
N SER A 4 41.70 -12.99 4.60
CA SER A 4 40.98 -11.92 3.88
C SER A 4 39.88 -12.48 2.98
N THR A 5 40.13 -13.63 2.34
CA THR A 5 39.17 -14.33 1.49
C THR A 5 38.02 -14.93 2.30
N ILE A 6 38.30 -15.46 3.50
CA ILE A 6 37.29 -16.06 4.37
C ILE A 6 36.32 -15.00 4.94
N GLU A 7 36.84 -13.82 5.32
CA GLU A 7 35.98 -12.71 5.77
C GLU A 7 35.08 -12.19 4.65
N LYS A 8 35.59 -12.09 3.42
CA LYS A 8 34.77 -11.72 2.25
C LYS A 8 33.65 -12.73 2.04
N ILE A 9 33.95 -14.03 2.08
CA ILE A 9 32.95 -15.09 1.90
C ILE A 9 31.89 -15.04 3.02
N LYS A 10 32.28 -14.89 4.29
CA LYS A 10 31.33 -14.71 5.40
C LYS A 10 30.47 -13.46 5.25
N LYS A 11 31.04 -12.36 4.76
CA LYS A 11 30.29 -11.13 4.47
C LYS A 11 29.26 -11.35 3.36
N TYR A 12 29.63 -12.01 2.26
CA TYR A 12 28.70 -12.35 1.19
C TYR A 12 27.64 -13.35 1.64
N GLN A 13 27.98 -14.36 2.45
CA GLN A 13 27.01 -15.27 3.05
C GLN A 13 26.04 -14.55 3.99
N ASN A 14 26.51 -13.65 4.85
CA ASN A 14 25.61 -12.87 5.71
C ASN A 14 24.73 -11.91 4.91
N ILE A 15 25.24 -11.32 3.83
CA ILE A 15 24.43 -10.50 2.91
C ILE A 15 23.41 -11.38 2.20
N LEU A 16 23.79 -12.56 1.72
CA LEU A 16 22.89 -13.50 1.06
C LEU A 16 21.82 -14.01 2.03
N HIS A 17 22.20 -14.38 3.26
CA HIS A 17 21.29 -14.81 4.31
C HIS A 17 20.35 -13.67 4.70
N PHE A 18 20.85 -12.44 4.83
CA PHE A 18 20.01 -11.25 5.07
C PHE A 18 19.07 -10.93 3.89
N LEU A 19 19.49 -11.20 2.65
CA LEU A 19 18.65 -11.04 1.46
C LEU A 19 17.56 -12.14 1.40
N ILE A 20 17.88 -13.38 1.76
CA ILE A 20 16.95 -14.52 1.83
C ILE A 20 15.96 -14.34 2.99
N GLU A 21 16.43 -13.96 4.17
CA GLU A 21 15.63 -13.71 5.36
C GLU A 21 14.71 -12.47 5.20
N ARG A 22 15.04 -11.57 4.25
CA ARG A 22 14.14 -10.50 3.81
C ARG A 22 12.99 -10.97 2.91
N GLU A 23 13.12 -12.11 2.22
CA GLU A 23 12.01 -12.70 1.46
C GLU A 23 11.03 -13.47 2.37
N GLU A 24 11.52 -14.09 3.45
CA GLU A 24 10.72 -14.94 4.34
C GLU A 24 10.05 -14.22 5.52
N LYS A 25 10.17 -12.89 5.64
CA LYS A 25 9.55 -12.16 6.76
C LYS A 25 8.03 -12.23 6.65
N MET A 26 7.43 -13.16 7.41
CA MET A 26 6.00 -13.41 7.57
C MET A 26 5.19 -12.12 7.48
N LYS A 27 4.48 -11.98 6.35
CA LYS A 27 3.61 -10.84 6.07
C LYS A 27 2.45 -10.90 7.05
N ASN A 28 2.12 -9.78 7.67
CA ASN A 28 0.90 -9.68 8.49
C ASN A 28 -0.31 -10.15 7.67
N PHE A 29 -1.24 -10.88 8.29
CA PHE A 29 -2.47 -11.36 7.64
C PHE A 29 -3.20 -10.25 6.86
N SER A 30 -3.22 -9.03 7.42
CA SER A 30 -3.76 -7.80 6.79
C SER A 30 -3.21 -7.55 5.38
N THR A 31 -1.91 -7.73 5.17
CA THR A 31 -1.30 -7.54 3.86
C THR A 31 -1.75 -8.60 2.87
N TRP A 32 -1.78 -9.87 3.30
CA TRP A 32 -2.19 -10.96 2.42
C TRP A 32 -3.63 -10.76 1.96
N MET A 33 -4.50 -10.34 2.87
CA MET A 33 -5.87 -9.95 2.56
C MET A 33 -5.95 -8.81 1.53
N LEU A 34 -5.15 -7.74 1.70
CA LEU A 34 -5.11 -6.64 0.74
C LEU A 34 -4.67 -7.09 -0.66
N VAL A 35 -3.65 -7.94 -0.76
CA VAL A 35 -3.20 -8.49 -2.04
C VAL A 35 -4.29 -9.34 -2.69
N MET A 36 -5.04 -10.12 -1.91
CA MET A 36 -6.18 -10.88 -2.44
C MET A 36 -7.26 -9.96 -2.99
N PHE A 37 -7.61 -8.87 -2.30
CA PHE A 37 -8.57 -7.89 -2.82
C PHE A 37 -8.08 -7.18 -4.08
N MET A 38 -6.78 -6.88 -4.18
CA MET A 38 -6.20 -6.35 -5.42
C MET A 38 -6.40 -7.32 -6.60
N ILE A 39 -6.14 -8.61 -6.39
CA ILE A 39 -6.28 -9.63 -7.44
C ILE A 39 -7.76 -9.84 -7.80
N LEU A 40 -8.66 -9.91 -6.81
CA LEU A 40 -10.10 -10.02 -7.04
C LEU A 40 -10.63 -8.85 -7.87
N PHE A 41 -10.28 -7.62 -7.49
CA PHE A 41 -10.69 -6.44 -8.22
C PHE A 41 -10.10 -6.44 -9.63
N TRP A 42 -8.83 -6.85 -9.80
CA TRP A 42 -8.20 -6.98 -11.10
C TRP A 42 -8.92 -8.01 -12.00
N ILE A 43 -9.29 -9.18 -11.48
CA ILE A 43 -10.08 -10.18 -12.22
C ILE A 43 -11.43 -9.59 -12.65
N LEU A 44 -12.11 -8.88 -11.75
CA LEU A 44 -13.36 -8.18 -12.09
C LEU A 44 -13.14 -7.20 -13.25
N ARG A 45 -12.03 -6.45 -13.27
CA ARG A 45 -11.69 -5.55 -14.38
C ARG A 45 -11.44 -6.28 -15.69
N ILE A 46 -10.82 -7.47 -15.67
CA ILE A 46 -10.68 -8.31 -16.88
C ILE A 46 -12.05 -8.68 -17.42
N ILE A 47 -12.96 -9.13 -16.56
CA ILE A 47 -14.31 -9.50 -16.97
C ILE A 47 -15.02 -8.31 -17.63
N VAL A 48 -14.89 -7.11 -17.05
CA VAL A 48 -15.46 -5.87 -17.60
C VAL A 48 -14.84 -5.50 -18.96
N ALA A 49 -13.52 -5.66 -19.12
CA ALA A 49 -12.86 -5.39 -20.39
C ALA A 49 -13.26 -6.39 -21.48
N VAL A 50 -13.39 -7.67 -21.13
CA VAL A 50 -13.80 -8.74 -22.05
C VAL A 50 -15.29 -8.61 -22.42
N SER A 51 -16.15 -8.30 -21.46
CA SER A 51 -17.58 -8.10 -21.74
C SER A 51 -17.81 -6.94 -22.70
N ALA A 52 -17.01 -5.87 -22.59
CA ALA A 52 -17.07 -4.74 -23.51
C ALA A 52 -16.67 -5.13 -24.95
N GLU A 53 -15.69 -6.02 -25.15
CA GLU A 53 -15.32 -6.54 -26.48
C GLU A 53 -16.38 -7.47 -27.06
N LEU A 54 -16.97 -8.32 -26.21
CA LEU A 54 -17.99 -9.29 -26.62
C LEU A 54 -19.39 -8.68 -26.76
N ASN A 55 -19.54 -7.38 -26.51
CA ASN A 55 -20.83 -6.68 -26.44
C ASN A 55 -21.81 -7.33 -25.45
N TRP A 56 -21.28 -7.93 -24.38
CA TRP A 56 -22.08 -8.42 -23.28
C TRP A 56 -22.45 -7.24 -22.37
N ASP A 57 -23.75 -7.01 -22.22
CA ASP A 57 -24.26 -5.93 -21.39
C ASP A 57 -24.16 -6.33 -19.91
N LEU A 58 -23.14 -5.79 -19.22
CA LEU A 58 -23.02 -5.86 -17.76
C LEU A 58 -23.68 -4.65 -17.07
N GLY A 59 -24.61 -3.99 -17.77
CA GLY A 59 -25.30 -2.80 -17.29
C GLY A 59 -24.32 -1.65 -17.06
N ALA A 60 -24.28 -1.16 -15.82
CA ALA A 60 -23.41 -0.05 -15.43
C ALA A 60 -21.92 -0.32 -15.69
N LEU A 61 -21.46 -1.57 -15.61
CA LEU A 61 -20.05 -1.92 -15.64
C LEU A 61 -19.45 -1.83 -17.04
N LYS A 62 -19.09 -0.62 -17.45
CA LYS A 62 -18.45 -0.34 -18.73
C LYS A 62 -17.09 0.34 -18.54
N PRO A 63 -16.06 0.00 -19.33
CA PRO A 63 -14.82 0.75 -19.34
C PRO A 63 -15.05 2.15 -19.92
N LEU A 64 -14.42 3.16 -19.31
CA LEU A 64 -14.42 4.53 -19.81
C LEU A 64 -13.78 4.61 -21.20
N ASN A 65 -12.65 3.93 -21.35
CA ASN A 65 -11.95 3.80 -22.62
C ASN A 65 -11.31 2.41 -22.67
N GLN A 66 -11.73 1.61 -23.64
CA GLN A 66 -11.30 0.23 -23.82
C GLN A 66 -9.77 0.10 -23.94
N GLN A 67 -9.14 0.99 -24.69
CA GLN A 67 -7.69 0.96 -24.89
C GLN A 67 -6.94 1.24 -23.58
N VAL A 68 -7.42 2.23 -22.81
CA VAL A 68 -6.81 2.59 -21.52
C VAL A 68 -7.02 1.48 -20.50
N GLU A 69 -8.19 0.83 -20.49
CA GLU A 69 -8.50 -0.30 -19.61
C GLU A 69 -7.51 -1.45 -19.81
N ILE A 70 -7.26 -1.83 -21.07
CA ILE A 70 -6.33 -2.92 -21.40
C ILE A 70 -4.92 -2.59 -20.91
N ILE A 71 -4.45 -1.36 -21.15
CA ILE A 71 -3.14 -0.91 -20.65
C ILE A 71 -3.09 -0.98 -19.12
N LEU A 72 -4.16 -0.52 -18.46
CA LEU A 72 -4.26 -0.51 -17.00
C LEU A 72 -4.16 -1.92 -16.41
N LEU A 73 -4.80 -2.92 -17.02
CA LEU A 73 -4.74 -4.32 -16.58
C LEU A 73 -3.30 -4.84 -16.54
N PHE A 74 -2.46 -4.51 -17.53
CA PHE A 74 -1.05 -4.91 -17.54
C PHE A 74 -0.24 -4.16 -16.48
N VAL A 75 -0.48 -2.85 -16.31
CA VAL A 75 0.19 -2.04 -15.27
C VAL A 75 -0.10 -2.59 -13.88
N VAL A 76 -1.35 -2.96 -13.60
CA VAL A 76 -1.76 -3.53 -12.30
C VAL A 76 -1.06 -4.85 -12.03
N LEU A 77 -0.88 -5.70 -13.05
CA LEU A 77 -0.18 -6.98 -12.90
C LEU A 77 1.27 -6.76 -12.42
N VAL A 78 1.97 -5.79 -13.02
CA VAL A 78 3.31 -5.39 -12.56
C VAL A 78 3.27 -4.81 -11.14
N CYS A 79 2.28 -3.98 -10.83
CA CYS A 79 2.10 -3.42 -9.49
C CYS A 79 1.89 -4.49 -8.43
N VAL A 80 1.08 -5.53 -8.70
CA VAL A 80 0.85 -6.65 -7.77
C VAL A 80 2.18 -7.34 -7.43
N ILE A 81 3.03 -7.63 -8.42
CA ILE A 81 4.34 -8.24 -8.20
C ILE A 81 5.23 -7.35 -7.31
N LEU A 82 5.24 -6.04 -7.56
CA LEU A 82 6.03 -5.08 -6.78
C LEU A 82 5.52 -4.93 -5.33
N VAL A 83 4.20 -4.93 -5.14
CA VAL A 83 3.55 -4.88 -3.81
C VAL A 83 3.84 -6.16 -3.02
N VAL A 84 3.77 -7.33 -3.66
CA VAL A 84 4.14 -8.61 -3.04
C VAL A 84 5.61 -8.61 -2.63
N LYS A 85 6.50 -7.99 -3.42
CA LYS A 85 7.92 -7.77 -3.08
C LYS A 85 8.16 -6.60 -2.11
N ARG A 86 7.10 -6.00 -1.55
CA ARG A 86 7.15 -4.88 -0.59
C ARG A 86 7.92 -3.66 -1.09
N LYS A 87 7.87 -3.38 -2.40
CA LYS A 87 8.47 -2.19 -3.01
C LYS A 87 7.45 -1.04 -2.97
N MET A 88 7.82 0.06 -2.30
CA MET A 88 7.00 1.29 -2.23
C MET A 88 6.56 1.80 -3.61
N LEU A 89 7.44 1.63 -4.61
CA LEU A 89 7.17 2.05 -5.99
C LEU A 89 5.92 1.37 -6.56
N GLY A 90 5.64 0.11 -6.22
CA GLY A 90 4.45 -0.59 -6.67
C GLY A 90 3.16 0.06 -6.17
N GLY A 91 3.11 0.44 -4.89
CA GLY A 91 1.96 1.15 -4.32
C GLY A 91 1.76 2.55 -4.91
N LEU A 92 2.86 3.27 -5.17
CA LEU A 92 2.79 4.61 -5.79
C LEU A 92 2.29 4.57 -7.24
N ILE A 93 2.83 3.66 -8.06
CA ILE A 93 2.38 3.50 -9.45
C ILE A 93 0.92 3.05 -9.46
N TYR A 94 0.54 2.14 -8.56
CA TYR A 94 -0.85 1.68 -8.46
C TYR A 94 -1.81 2.82 -8.12
N LEU A 95 -1.48 3.66 -7.13
CA LEU A 95 -2.26 4.84 -6.79
C LEU A 95 -2.34 5.85 -7.94
N LEU A 96 -1.23 6.11 -8.62
CA LEU A 96 -1.19 7.06 -9.72
C LEU A 96 -2.04 6.56 -10.90
N ALA A 97 -1.87 5.31 -11.31
CA ALA A 97 -2.60 4.73 -12.43
C ALA A 97 -4.11 4.67 -12.16
N TYR A 98 -4.52 4.13 -11.01
CA TYR A 98 -5.94 4.07 -10.64
C TYR A 98 -6.52 5.45 -10.30
N GLY A 99 -5.72 6.36 -9.74
CA GLY A 99 -6.13 7.73 -9.46
C GLY A 99 -6.41 8.52 -10.74
N MET A 100 -5.58 8.37 -11.78
CA MET A 100 -5.83 9.02 -13.07
C MET A 100 -7.05 8.42 -13.78
N TYR A 101 -7.25 7.10 -13.68
CA TYR A 101 -8.34 6.43 -14.36
C TYR A 101 -9.68 6.61 -13.64
N PHE A 102 -9.80 6.11 -12.41
CA PHE A 102 -11.03 6.18 -11.62
C PHE A 102 -11.28 7.56 -11.03
N GLY A 103 -10.25 8.38 -10.80
CA GLY A 103 -10.45 9.76 -10.33
C GLY A 103 -11.16 10.62 -11.37
N VAL A 104 -10.81 10.47 -12.65
CA VAL A 104 -11.53 11.14 -13.75
C VAL A 104 -12.98 10.62 -13.83
N ASP A 105 -13.18 9.32 -13.70
CA ASP A 105 -14.53 8.73 -13.67
C ASP A 105 -15.42 9.33 -12.57
N ILE A 106 -14.88 9.42 -11.35
CA ILE A 106 -15.60 9.97 -10.19
C ILE A 106 -15.99 11.42 -10.44
N VAL A 107 -15.06 12.25 -10.92
CA VAL A 107 -15.35 13.67 -11.18
C VAL A 107 -16.44 13.81 -12.24
N ASN A 108 -16.35 13.05 -13.33
CA ASN A 108 -17.33 13.08 -14.40
C ASN A 108 -18.73 12.66 -13.91
N ASN A 109 -18.82 11.51 -13.23
CA ASN A 109 -20.09 11.00 -12.71
C ASN A 109 -20.68 11.92 -11.63
N LEU A 110 -19.85 12.51 -10.78
CA LEU A 110 -20.30 13.46 -9.76
C LEU A 110 -20.83 14.76 -10.39
N GLN A 111 -20.17 15.27 -11.42
CA GLN A 111 -20.65 16.43 -12.16
C GLN A 111 -22.02 16.15 -12.80
N THR A 112 -22.19 14.98 -13.41
CA THR A 112 -23.49 14.56 -13.96
C THR A 112 -24.58 14.50 -12.89
N LEU A 113 -24.29 13.97 -11.69
CA LEU A 113 -25.26 13.97 -10.58
C LEU A 113 -25.66 15.38 -10.13
N ILE A 114 -24.69 16.28 -10.01
CA ILE A 114 -24.93 17.65 -9.56
C ILE A 114 -25.75 18.43 -10.60
N SER A 115 -25.54 18.16 -11.90
CA SER A 115 -26.31 18.80 -12.97
C SER A 115 -27.70 18.17 -13.20
N ALA A 116 -27.92 16.93 -12.77
CA ALA A 116 -29.15 16.17 -13.01
C ALA A 116 -30.26 16.39 -11.96
N VAL A 117 -30.16 17.40 -11.10
CA VAL A 117 -31.04 17.65 -9.93
C VAL A 117 -32.55 17.71 -10.25
N GLU A 118 -32.95 17.87 -11.51
CA GLU A 118 -34.36 17.88 -11.95
C GLU A 118 -34.81 16.66 -12.76
N SER A 119 -33.95 15.68 -13.02
CA SER A 119 -34.22 14.53 -13.91
C SER A 119 -34.11 13.18 -13.18
N ASN A 120 -34.88 12.18 -13.62
CA ASN A 120 -34.80 10.80 -13.10
C ASN A 120 -33.35 10.30 -13.17
N ILE A 121 -32.71 10.17 -12.00
CA ILE A 121 -31.31 9.76 -11.89
C ILE A 121 -31.20 8.26 -12.19
N ASP A 122 -30.33 7.90 -13.13
CA ASP A 122 -30.09 6.51 -13.53
C ASP A 122 -29.34 5.75 -12.42
N ILE A 123 -29.89 4.60 -12.01
CA ILE A 123 -29.28 3.65 -11.06
C ILE A 123 -27.89 3.21 -11.51
N ASN A 124 -27.64 3.12 -12.81
CA ASN A 124 -26.34 2.73 -13.35
C ASN A 124 -25.23 3.70 -12.95
N LEU A 125 -25.56 4.99 -12.81
CA LEU A 125 -24.58 6.02 -12.49
C LEU A 125 -24.08 5.88 -11.04
N TYR A 126 -24.98 5.54 -10.10
CA TYR A 126 -24.58 5.24 -8.72
C TYR A 126 -23.68 4.01 -8.63
N MET A 127 -23.98 2.96 -9.40
CA MET A 127 -23.16 1.74 -9.42
C MET A 127 -21.75 2.00 -9.96
N ASN A 128 -21.63 2.80 -11.03
CA ASN A 128 -20.32 3.20 -11.55
C ASN A 128 -19.53 4.02 -10.53
N LEU A 129 -20.16 5.01 -9.92
CA LEU A 129 -19.50 5.83 -8.91
C LEU A 129 -19.02 4.99 -7.71
N LEU A 130 -19.82 4.03 -7.25
CA LEU A 130 -19.43 3.10 -6.18
C LEU A 130 -18.21 2.25 -6.57
N LEU A 131 -18.18 1.69 -7.78
CA LEU A 131 -17.05 0.90 -8.23
C LEU A 131 -15.77 1.73 -8.36
N SER A 132 -15.89 2.96 -8.87
CA SER A 132 -14.75 3.85 -9.02
C SER A 132 -14.20 4.31 -7.67
N LEU A 133 -15.06 4.50 -6.66
CA LEU A 133 -14.63 4.73 -5.28
C LEU A 133 -13.87 3.53 -4.70
N ILE A 134 -14.35 2.30 -4.91
CA ILE A 134 -13.62 1.09 -4.50
C ILE A 134 -12.27 1.02 -5.23
N GLY A 135 -12.27 1.33 -6.53
CA GLY A 135 -11.07 1.45 -7.35
C GLY A 135 -10.08 2.48 -6.81
N MET A 136 -10.53 3.55 -6.15
CA MET A 136 -9.63 4.52 -5.51
C MET A 136 -9.17 4.10 -4.11
N ILE A 137 -10.06 3.51 -3.30
CA ILE A 137 -9.77 3.14 -1.91
C ILE A 137 -8.71 2.04 -1.84
N LEU A 138 -8.80 1.03 -2.72
CA LEU A 138 -7.85 -0.09 -2.75
C LEU A 138 -6.37 0.34 -2.86
N PRO A 139 -5.95 1.13 -3.86
CA PRO A 139 -4.56 1.56 -3.97
C PRO A 139 -4.11 2.44 -2.79
N ILE A 140 -5.01 3.25 -2.22
CA ILE A 140 -4.73 4.03 -1.01
C ILE A 140 -4.41 3.09 0.16
N SER A 141 -5.25 2.08 0.40
CA SER A 141 -5.02 1.09 1.45
C SER A 141 -3.71 0.33 1.27
N VAL A 142 -3.37 -0.04 0.03
CA VAL A 142 -2.10 -0.71 -0.29
C VAL A 142 -0.90 0.19 -0.01
N LEU A 143 -0.96 1.47 -0.40
CA LEU A 143 0.12 2.42 -0.11
C LEU A 143 0.29 2.63 1.39
N LEU A 144 -0.82 2.77 2.13
CA LEU A 144 -0.79 2.91 3.59
C LEU A 144 -0.22 1.67 4.27
N ASP A 145 -0.56 0.45 3.83
CA ASP A 145 0.03 -0.80 4.35
C ASP A 145 1.55 -0.83 4.14
N LEU A 146 2.01 -0.45 2.95
CA LEU A 146 3.44 -0.37 2.63
C LEU A 146 4.17 0.72 3.45
N LEU A 147 3.54 1.88 3.66
CA LEU A 147 4.06 2.95 4.51
C LEU A 147 4.13 2.52 5.98
N MET A 148 3.08 1.86 6.49
CA MET A 148 3.02 1.38 7.86
C MET A 148 4.12 0.35 8.12
N ASP A 149 4.36 -0.56 7.17
CA ASP A 149 5.45 -1.53 7.25
C ASP A 149 6.84 -0.87 7.18
N LYS A 150 7.00 0.20 6.40
CA LYS A 150 8.25 0.99 6.40
C LYS A 150 8.45 1.71 7.73
N ASN A 151 7.40 2.29 8.30
CA ASN A 151 7.46 2.99 9.59
C ASN A 151 7.83 2.03 10.73
N ARG A 152 7.23 0.83 10.77
CA ARG A 152 7.56 -0.22 11.76
C ARG A 152 9.01 -0.69 11.66
N LYS A 153 9.62 -0.66 10.46
CA LYS A 153 11.04 -1.01 10.26
C LYS A 153 11.97 0.11 10.74
N ASN A 154 11.54 1.37 10.64
CA ASN A 154 12.32 2.52 11.11
C ASN A 154 12.26 2.67 12.64
N HIS A 155 11.14 2.27 13.25
CA HIS A 155 10.92 2.31 14.70
C HIS A 155 10.61 0.89 15.21
N PRO A 156 11.62 0.02 15.32
CA PRO A 156 11.41 -1.31 15.86
C PRO A 156 11.04 -1.20 17.35
N LYS A 157 9.85 -1.67 17.71
CA LYS A 157 9.45 -1.84 19.11
C LYS A 157 9.65 -3.29 19.54
N ASP A 158 10.35 -3.52 20.64
CA ASP A 158 10.50 -4.84 21.24
C ASP A 158 9.45 -5.03 22.35
N LYS A 159 8.48 -5.92 22.09
CA LYS A 159 7.40 -6.23 23.03
C LYS A 159 7.90 -6.76 24.38
N LYS A 160 9.13 -7.30 24.46
CA LYS A 160 9.68 -7.87 25.70
C LYS A 160 10.33 -6.83 26.59
N THR A 161 10.86 -5.75 26.04
CA THR A 161 11.59 -4.72 26.78
C THR A 161 10.83 -3.40 26.83
N ASP A 162 10.12 -3.03 25.77
CA ASP A 162 9.51 -1.70 25.66
C ASP A 162 8.35 -1.53 26.64
N TRP A 163 7.62 -2.60 26.99
CA TRP A 163 6.57 -2.52 28.01
C TRP A 163 7.11 -2.15 29.41
N PHE A 164 8.40 -2.38 29.67
CA PHE A 164 9.06 -2.02 30.92
C PHE A 164 9.53 -0.56 30.91
N TYR A 165 10.04 -0.08 29.77
CA TYR A 165 10.62 1.26 29.62
C TYR A 165 9.62 2.35 29.19
N ASP A 166 8.47 2.01 28.60
CA ASP A 166 7.43 2.98 28.17
C ASP A 166 6.53 3.47 29.34
N ASN A 167 6.76 3.04 30.59
CA ASN A 167 5.98 3.49 31.74
C ASN A 167 6.60 4.75 32.38
N GLU A 168 5.82 5.83 32.54
CA GLU A 168 6.23 7.11 33.16
C GLU A 168 6.86 6.98 34.57
N GLN A 169 6.66 5.84 35.24
CA GLN A 169 7.26 5.54 36.55
C GLN A 169 8.78 5.29 36.51
N PHE A 170 9.34 4.96 35.34
CA PHE A 170 10.77 4.75 35.12
C PHE A 170 11.40 5.83 34.24
N ASP A 171 10.59 6.77 33.76
CA ASP A 171 11.12 7.99 33.18
C ASP A 171 11.98 8.66 34.24
N ARG A 172 13.25 8.93 33.90
CA ARG A 172 14.22 9.41 34.87
C ARG A 172 13.73 10.77 35.38
N LYS A 173 13.04 10.78 36.52
CA LYS A 173 12.71 12.00 37.26
C LYS A 173 14.06 12.59 37.65
N MET A 174 14.47 13.64 36.94
CA MET A 174 15.66 14.40 37.30
C MET A 174 15.39 14.98 38.68
N ASP A 175 15.95 14.37 39.71
CA ASP A 175 15.90 14.90 41.07
C ASP A 175 16.53 16.31 41.03
N GLU A 176 15.84 17.32 41.54
CA GLU A 176 16.35 18.71 41.60
C GLU A 176 17.68 18.81 42.36
N ARG A 177 18.06 17.75 43.11
CA ARG A 177 19.36 17.60 43.78
C ARG A 177 20.47 17.03 42.91
N ALA A 178 20.15 16.32 41.82
CA ALA A 178 21.14 15.72 40.93
C ALA A 178 21.87 16.78 40.06
N ASP A 179 21.27 17.96 39.87
CA ASP A 179 21.81 19.04 39.02
C ASP A 179 22.39 20.23 39.82
N LYS A 180 22.57 20.08 41.15
CA LYS A 180 23.11 21.15 42.02
C LYS A 180 24.48 20.84 42.63
N ASN A 181 25.17 19.80 42.18
CA ASN A 181 26.58 19.62 42.50
C ASN A 181 27.43 20.44 41.53
N ASN A 182 27.42 21.75 41.75
CA ASN A 182 28.45 22.66 41.27
C ASN A 182 29.77 22.25 41.93
N TYR A 183 30.49 21.31 41.32
CA TYR A 183 31.89 21.10 41.69
C TYR A 183 32.62 22.38 41.35
N ARG A 184 32.98 23.11 42.41
CA ARG A 184 33.83 24.29 42.38
C ARG A 184 35.13 23.92 41.67
N THR A 185 35.25 24.29 40.40
CA THR A 185 36.49 24.21 39.65
C THR A 185 37.48 25.17 40.30
N LEU A 186 38.48 24.63 40.99
CA LEU A 186 39.71 25.37 41.33
C LEU A 186 40.65 25.33 40.12
#